data_AF-A0A7C9Q1B6-F1
#
_entry.id   AF-A0A7C9Q1B6-F1
#
_cell.length_a   1.000
_cell.length_b   1.000
_cell.length_c   1.000
_cell.angle_alpha   90.00
_cell.angle_beta   90.00
_cell.angle_gamma   90.00
#
_symmetry.space_group_name_H-M   'P 1'
#
loop_
_entity.id
_entity.type
_entity.pdbx_description
1 polymer ?
#
loop_
_entity_poly.entity_id
_entity_poly.type
_entity_poly.pdbx_seq_one_letter_code
_entity_poly.pdbx_strand_id
1 'polypeptide(L)'
;MDWKRHYFKLEMEQLPEHIWAGFKYSEVFREMKVREKSEIIQQIERLPEAKLDRLRDAIELVWRESDRKLMAEKLDGFAPVLLGETALVKDWLSTEEDEAWKDL
;
A
#
# COMPACT_ATOMS: atom_id res chain seq x y z
N MET A 1 -8.97 19.33 -6.49
CA MET A 1 -8.31 18.05 -6.81
C MET A 1 -8.63 17.07 -5.70
N ASP A 2 -9.10 15.87 -6.03
CA ASP A 2 -9.29 14.80 -5.05
C ASP A 2 -7.91 14.27 -4.63
N TRP A 3 -7.45 14.66 -3.45
CA TRP A 3 -6.15 14.28 -2.89
C TRP A 3 -5.97 12.76 -2.80
N LYS A 4 -7.05 12.01 -2.54
CA LYS A 4 -7.07 10.54 -2.53
C LYS A 4 -6.61 9.96 -3.87
N ARG A 5 -7.12 10.49 -4.98
CA ARG A 5 -6.79 10.03 -6.34
C ARG A 5 -5.36 10.40 -6.71
N HIS A 6 -4.94 11.60 -6.32
CA HIS A 6 -3.58 12.07 -6.56
C HIS A 6 -2.54 11.20 -5.83
N TYR A 7 -2.78 10.92 -4.55
CA TYR A 7 -1.91 10.05 -3.76
C TYR A 7 -1.85 8.64 -4.34
N PHE A 8 -3.00 8.05 -4.65
CA PHE A 8 -3.06 6.71 -5.22
C PHE A 8 -2.36 6.60 -6.58
N LYS A 9 -2.41 7.67 -7.38
CA LYS A 9 -1.66 7.77 -8.63
C LYS A 9 -0.15 7.73 -8.40
N LEU A 10 0.35 8.48 -7.42
CA LEU A 10 1.77 8.48 -7.04
C LEU A 10 2.22 7.12 -6.50
N GLU A 11 1.41 6.48 -5.64
CA GLU A 11 1.68 5.12 -5.16
C GLU A 11 1.75 4.14 -6.32
N MET A 12 0.82 4.25 -7.27
CA MET A 12 0.84 3.42 -8.47
C MET A 12 2.09 3.68 -9.29
N GLU A 13 2.51 4.92 -9.52
CA GLU A 13 3.76 5.22 -10.24
C GLU A 13 4.98 4.59 -9.57
N GLN A 14 5.07 4.69 -8.23
CA GLN A 14 6.19 4.18 -7.42
C GLN A 14 6.06 2.70 -7.03
N LEU A 15 5.00 2.02 -7.47
CA LEU A 15 4.73 0.64 -7.08
C LEU A 15 5.91 -0.30 -7.42
N PRO A 16 6.46 -1.04 -6.44
CA PRO A 16 7.57 -1.96 -6.66
C PRO A 16 7.24 -3.06 -7.67
N GLU A 17 8.24 -3.51 -8.42
CA GLU A 17 8.03 -4.48 -9.51
C GLU A 17 7.45 -5.83 -9.03
N HIS A 18 7.87 -6.30 -7.85
CA HIS A 18 7.36 -7.56 -7.30
C HIS A 18 5.88 -7.46 -6.88
N ILE A 19 5.44 -6.31 -6.36
CA ILE A 19 4.03 -6.03 -6.08
C ILE A 19 3.25 -5.90 -7.39
N TRP A 20 3.81 -5.22 -8.39
CA TRP A 20 3.19 -5.09 -9.71
C TRP A 20 2.98 -6.44 -10.37
N ALA A 21 3.98 -7.32 -10.28
CA ALA A 21 3.91 -8.68 -10.79
C ALA A 21 2.78 -9.48 -10.12
N GLY A 22 2.64 -9.40 -8.79
CA GLY A 22 1.52 -10.03 -8.08
C GLY A 22 0.16 -9.45 -8.47
N PHE A 23 0.08 -8.12 -8.56
CA PHE A 23 -1.16 -7.42 -8.92
C PHE A 23 -1.65 -7.73 -10.34
N LYS A 24 -0.75 -7.96 -11.31
CA LYS A 24 -1.11 -8.38 -12.68
C LYS A 24 -1.95 -9.67 -12.73
N TYR A 25 -1.79 -10.54 -11.74
CA TYR A 25 -2.55 -11.79 -11.66
C TYR A 25 -3.88 -11.63 -10.90
N SER A 26 -4.13 -10.47 -10.28
CA SER A 26 -5.37 -10.21 -9.57
C SER A 26 -6.58 -10.21 -10.51
N GLU A 27 -7.73 -10.61 -9.98
CA GLU A 27 -8.99 -10.61 -10.72
C GLU A 27 -9.40 -9.18 -11.09
N VAL A 28 -9.12 -8.20 -10.23
CA VAL A 28 -9.39 -6.77 -10.46
C VAL A 28 -8.64 -6.26 -11.69
N PHE A 29 -7.37 -6.63 -11.86
CA PHE A 29 -6.60 -6.26 -13.05
C PHE A 29 -7.20 -6.84 -14.33
N ARG A 30 -7.65 -8.10 -14.28
CA ARG A 30 -8.30 -8.78 -15.41
C ARG A 30 -9.66 -8.16 -15.76
N GLU A 31 -10.45 -7.81 -14.77
CA GLU A 31 -11.75 -7.15 -14.96
C GLU A 31 -11.63 -5.77 -15.62
N MET A 32 -10.55 -5.06 -15.34
CA MET A 32 -10.30 -3.74 -15.93
C MET A 32 -9.86 -3.79 -17.39
N LYS A 33 -9.49 -4.97 -17.93
CA LYS A 33 -9.04 -5.16 -19.33
C LYS A 33 -7.87 -4.26 -19.76
N VAL A 34 -7.08 -3.82 -18.79
CA VAL A 34 -5.89 -2.99 -18.97
C VAL A 34 -4.68 -3.89 -19.21
N ARG A 35 -3.73 -3.45 -20.04
CA ARG A 35 -2.52 -4.23 -20.37
C ARG A 35 -1.29 -3.68 -19.66
N GLU A 36 -1.26 -2.36 -19.46
CA GLU A 36 -0.10 -1.67 -18.91
C GLU A 36 -0.41 -0.87 -17.65
N LYS A 37 0.62 -0.68 -16.82
CA LYS A 37 0.58 0.13 -15.59
C LYS A 37 0.14 1.55 -15.86
N SER A 38 0.66 2.13 -16.95
CA SER A 38 0.39 3.49 -17.41
C SER A 38 -1.09 3.71 -17.74
N GLU A 39 -1.77 2.69 -18.28
CA GLU A 39 -3.22 2.78 -18.58
C GLU A 39 -4.05 2.88 -17.30
N ILE A 40 -3.65 2.18 -16.23
CA ILE A 40 -4.33 2.28 -14.94
C ILE A 40 -4.12 3.68 -14.35
N ILE A 41 -2.88 4.16 -14.36
CA ILE A 41 -2.50 5.49 -13.83
C ILE A 41 -3.32 6.60 -14.50
N GLN A 42 -3.53 6.50 -15.82
CA GLN A 42 -4.38 7.45 -16.56
C GLN A 42 -5.87 7.30 -16.24
N GLN A 43 -6.34 6.09 -15.94
CA GLN A 43 -7.73 5.82 -15.60
C GLN A 43 -8.10 6.18 -14.15
N ILE A 44 -7.15 6.21 -13.20
CA ILE A 44 -7.38 6.56 -11.79
C ILE A 44 -8.12 7.89 -11.63
N GLU A 45 -7.84 8.87 -12.49
CA GLU A 45 -8.50 10.18 -12.45
C GLU A 45 -9.97 10.13 -12.88
N ARG A 46 -10.35 9.15 -13.70
CA ARG A 46 -11.69 9.03 -14.32
C ARG A 46 -12.52 7.87 -13.75
N LEU A 47 -11.91 7.01 -12.94
CA LEU A 47 -12.59 5.83 -12.39
C LEU A 47 -13.64 6.21 -11.35
N PRO A 48 -14.77 5.49 -11.27
CA PRO A 48 -15.70 5.59 -10.14
C PRO A 48 -14.99 5.25 -8.84
N GLU A 49 -15.33 5.94 -7.75
CA GLU A 49 -14.68 5.75 -6.44
C GLU A 49 -14.75 4.29 -5.95
N ALA A 50 -15.89 3.62 -6.15
CA ALA A 50 -16.06 2.20 -5.84
C ALA A 50 -15.10 1.26 -6.58
N LYS A 51 -14.65 1.62 -7.80
CA LYS A 51 -13.63 0.84 -8.53
C LYS A 51 -12.22 1.18 -8.06
N LEU A 52 -11.99 2.43 -7.66
CA LEU A 52 -10.72 2.88 -7.12
C LEU A 52 -10.44 2.23 -5.76
N ASP A 53 -11.45 2.13 -4.89
CA ASP A 53 -11.33 1.41 -3.61
C ASP A 53 -11.00 -0.07 -3.84
N ARG A 54 -11.68 -0.74 -4.77
CA ARG A 54 -11.35 -2.14 -5.13
C ARG A 54 -9.93 -2.30 -5.66
N LEU A 55 -9.42 -1.33 -6.43
CA LEU A 55 -8.04 -1.35 -6.91
C LEU A 55 -7.05 -1.23 -5.75
N ARG A 56 -7.34 -0.31 -4.82
CA ARG A 56 -6.53 -0.10 -3.61
C ARG A 56 -6.51 -1.36 -2.75
N ASP A 57 -7.67 -1.95 -2.49
CA ASP A 57 -7.79 -3.16 -1.67
C ASP A 57 -7.01 -4.34 -2.28
N ALA A 58 -7.06 -4.48 -3.61
CA ALA A 58 -6.30 -5.52 -4.32
C ALA A 58 -4.78 -5.30 -4.23
N ILE A 59 -4.31 -4.07 -4.33
CA ILE A 59 -2.88 -3.73 -4.17
C ILE A 59 -2.43 -3.97 -2.73
N GLU A 60 -3.23 -3.53 -1.76
CA GLU A 60 -2.95 -3.71 -0.34
C GLU A 60 -2.89 -5.19 0.04
N LEU A 61 -3.75 -6.02 -0.56
CA LEU A 61 -3.71 -7.47 -0.39
C LEU A 61 -2.37 -8.06 -0.86
N VAL A 62 -1.89 -7.65 -2.04
CA VAL A 62 -0.61 -8.10 -2.58
C VAL A 62 0.55 -7.63 -1.70
N TRP A 63 0.52 -6.38 -1.23
CA TRP A 63 1.48 -5.86 -0.26
C TRP A 63 1.53 -6.70 1.01
N ARG A 64 0.38 -6.95 1.64
CA ARG A 64 0.29 -7.78 2.85
C ARG A 64 0.82 -9.19 2.61
N GLU A 65 0.54 -9.77 1.44
CA GLU A 65 1.02 -11.11 1.10
C GLU A 65 2.54 -11.13 0.88
N SER A 66 3.09 -10.11 0.21
CA SER A 66 4.53 -9.94 0.00
C SER A 66 5.27 -9.68 1.31
N ASP A 67 4.76 -8.82 2.17
CA ASP A 67 5.33 -8.56 3.50
C ASP A 67 5.29 -9.83 4.36
N ARG A 68 4.18 -10.58 4.32
CA ARG A 68 4.08 -11.85 5.05
C ARG A 68 5.11 -12.87 4.56
N LYS A 69 5.34 -12.97 3.25
CA LYS A 69 6.37 -13.87 2.68
C LYS A 69 7.77 -13.45 3.13
N LEU A 70 8.06 -12.15 3.07
CA LEU A 70 9.35 -11.59 3.49
C LEU A 70 9.58 -11.76 5.00
N MET A 71 8.54 -11.59 5.82
CA MET A 71 8.59 -11.88 7.26
C MET A 71 8.77 -13.38 7.54
N ALA A 72 8.06 -14.26 6.82
CA ALA A 72 8.20 -15.70 6.99
C ALA A 72 9.62 -16.19 6.61
N GLU A 73 10.21 -15.66 5.54
CA GLU A 73 11.59 -15.96 5.14
C GLU A 73 12.63 -15.38 6.11
N LYS A 74 12.34 -14.24 6.76
CA LYS A 74 13.24 -13.63 7.77
C LYS A 74 13.08 -14.21 9.18
N LEU A 75 11.94 -14.81 9.51
CA LEU A 75 11.66 -15.35 10.85
C LEU A 75 12.54 -16.57 11.21
N ASP A 76 13.05 -17.31 10.22
CA ASP A 76 14.04 -18.37 10.45
C ASP A 76 15.43 -17.83 10.89
N GLY A 77 15.70 -16.51 10.77
CA GLY A 77 16.99 -15.91 11.12
C GLY A 77 16.98 -14.70 12.07
N PHE A 78 15.83 -14.06 12.31
CA PHE A 78 15.75 -12.76 13.01
C PHE A 78 14.70 -12.70 14.13
N ALA A 79 14.38 -13.84 14.76
CA ALA A 79 13.43 -13.95 15.87
C ALA A 79 13.60 -12.91 17.03
N PRO A 80 14.79 -12.38 17.40
CA PRO A 80 14.88 -11.42 18.49
C PRO A 80 14.72 -9.94 18.11
N VAL A 81 14.76 -9.55 16.82
CA VAL A 81 14.72 -8.12 16.42
C VAL A 81 13.27 -7.63 16.21
N LEU A 82 12.41 -8.47 15.63
CA LEU A 82 11.01 -8.11 15.34
C LEU A 82 10.12 -7.97 16.58
N LEU A 83 10.48 -8.61 17.70
CA LEU A 83 9.80 -8.40 18.99
C LEU A 83 10.12 -7.03 19.61
N GLY A 84 11.21 -6.36 19.19
CA GLY A 84 11.51 -4.99 19.56
C GLY A 84 10.83 -3.95 18.66
N GLU A 85 10.70 -4.25 17.35
CA GLU A 85 10.16 -3.31 16.37
C GLU A 85 8.63 -3.35 16.25
N THR A 86 7.96 -4.39 16.73
CA THR A 86 6.48 -4.39 16.84
C THR A 86 5.97 -3.46 17.94
N ALA A 87 6.84 -2.98 18.84
CA ALA A 87 6.56 -1.84 19.71
C ALA A 87 6.61 -0.49 18.98
N LEU A 88 7.21 -0.41 17.79
CA LEU A 88 7.25 0.81 16.95
C LEU A 88 6.05 0.95 16.01
N VAL A 89 5.10 0.00 16.02
CA VAL A 89 3.86 0.05 15.21
C VAL A 89 2.65 0.53 16.05
N LYS A 90 2.91 1.13 17.21
CA LYS A 90 1.95 1.94 17.97
C LYS A 90 2.68 3.09 18.67
N ASP A 91 3.03 4.10 17.91
CA ASP A 91 3.10 5.51 18.35
C ASP A 91 3.66 6.31 17.17
N TRP A 92 2.77 6.96 16.40
CA TRP A 92 3.17 7.94 15.39
C TRP A 92 3.42 9.33 16.02
N LEU A 93 3.23 9.48 17.33
CA LEU A 93 3.47 10.70 18.09
C LEU A 93 4.20 10.34 19.37
N SER A 94 5.37 10.93 19.59
CA SER A 94 5.93 10.96 20.94
C SER A 94 5.01 11.81 21.81
N THR A 95 4.82 11.46 23.09
CA THR A 95 3.89 12.18 24.00
C THR A 95 4.16 13.70 24.08
N GLU A 96 5.40 14.14 23.85
CA GLU A 96 5.79 15.56 23.77
C GLU A 96 5.24 16.29 22.51
N GLU A 97 5.03 15.59 21.41
CA GLU A 97 4.51 16.17 20.16
C GLU A 97 2.97 16.30 20.17
N ASP A 98 2.25 15.50 20.95
CA ASP A 98 0.78 15.63 21.10
C ASP A 98 0.39 16.87 21.94
N GLU A 99 1.25 17.30 22.87
CA GLU A 99 1.03 18.50 23.70
C GLU A 99 1.24 19.80 22.91
N ALA A 100 2.24 19.85 22.02
CA ALA A 100 2.54 21.05 21.23
C ALA A 100 1.45 21.39 20.19
N TRP A 101 0.63 20.40 19.79
CA TRP A 101 -0.46 20.57 18.83
C TRP A 101 -1.82 20.89 19.46
N LYS A 102 -1.95 20.86 20.79
CA LYS A 102 -3.20 21.23 21.49
C LYS A 102 -3.29 22.71 21.89
N ASP A 103 -2.19 23.45 21.78
CA ASP A 103 -2.10 24.86 22.19
C ASP A 103 -2.10 25.86 21.01
N LEU A 104 -2.40 25.38 19.78
CA LEU A 104 -2.63 26.20 18.58
C LEU A 104 -4.11 26.21 18.18
#